data_AF-A0AAW2U826-F1
#
_entry.id   AF-A0AAW2U826-F1
#
_cell.length_a   1.000
_cell.length_b   1.000
_cell.length_c   1.000
_cell.angle_alpha   90.00
_cell.angle_beta   90.00
_cell.angle_gamma   90.00
#
_symmetry.space_group_name_H-M   'P 1'
#
loop_
_entity.id
_entity.type
_entity.pdbx_description
1 polymer ?
#
loop_
_entity_poly.entity_id
_entity_poly.type
_entity_poly.pdbx_seq_one_letter_code
_entity_poly.pdbx_strand_id
1 'polypeptide(L)'
;MDYLKENGILSQWTPPGTPQLNGVAERRNRTLLDMVRSMMSFTELPPSFWGYALETAAKLLNIAPSKSVPQTPYEIWHGKPASYKYLRVWGSPAYVKRLVGDKLDSRSSLCRFIGYPKETAGYYFL
;
A
#
# COMPACT_ATOMS: atom_id res chain seq x y z
N MET A 1 -7.80 4.21 -29.09
CA MET A 1 -8.79 3.34 -28.42
C MET A 1 -8.44 1.86 -28.59
N ASP A 2 -7.34 1.56 -29.28
CA ASP A 2 -7.07 0.23 -29.81
C ASP A 2 -6.47 -0.68 -28.75
N TYR A 3 -5.60 -0.16 -27.85
CA TYR A 3 -5.01 -0.95 -26.76
C TYR A 3 -6.04 -1.69 -25.88
N LEU A 4 -7.12 -1.03 -25.45
CA LEU A 4 -8.13 -1.70 -24.60
C LEU A 4 -8.85 -2.81 -25.37
N LYS A 5 -9.21 -2.55 -26.64
CA LYS A 5 -9.86 -3.54 -27.51
C LYS A 5 -8.94 -4.71 -27.85
N GLU A 6 -7.65 -4.44 -28.12
CA GLU A 6 -6.61 -5.44 -28.36
C GLU A 6 -6.43 -6.37 -27.16
N ASN A 7 -6.60 -5.85 -25.94
CA ASN A 7 -6.56 -6.64 -24.71
C ASN A 7 -7.94 -7.22 -24.30
N GLY A 8 -8.95 -7.13 -25.16
CA GLY A 8 -10.30 -7.65 -24.88
C GLY A 8 -11.08 -6.90 -23.79
N ILE A 9 -10.67 -5.68 -23.44
CA ILE A 9 -11.30 -4.84 -22.42
C ILE A 9 -12.34 -3.92 -23.06
N LEU A 10 -13.61 -4.11 -22.70
CA LEU A 10 -14.69 -3.20 -23.09
C LEU A 10 -14.69 -1.96 -22.18
N SER A 11 -14.25 -0.83 -22.71
CA SER A 11 -14.33 0.46 -22.02
C SER A 11 -15.78 0.95 -21.96
N GLN A 12 -16.30 1.17 -20.75
CA GLN A 12 -17.60 1.79 -20.51
C GLN A 12 -17.40 3.14 -19.84
N TRP A 13 -17.95 4.19 -20.46
CA TRP A 13 -17.87 5.55 -19.94
C TRP A 13 -19.08 5.85 -19.08
N THR A 14 -18.85 6.52 -17.95
CA THR A 14 -19.93 7.02 -17.09
C THR A 14 -20.71 8.12 -17.85
N PRO A 15 -22.04 7.98 -18.03
CA PRO A 15 -22.84 9.01 -18.67
C PRO A 15 -22.70 10.38 -17.98
N PRO A 16 -22.69 11.50 -18.74
CA PRO A 16 -22.69 12.83 -18.16
C PRO A 16 -23.84 13.00 -17.15
N GLY A 17 -23.56 13.64 -16.01
CA GLY A 17 -24.57 13.89 -14.97
C GLY A 17 -24.90 12.69 -14.06
N THR A 18 -24.17 11.57 -14.15
CA THR A 18 -24.39 10.38 -13.29
C THR A 18 -23.20 10.05 -12.36
N PRO A 19 -22.77 10.99 -11.50
CA PRO A 19 -21.61 10.77 -10.60
C PRO A 19 -21.79 9.59 -9.65
N GLN A 20 -23.03 9.16 -9.37
CA GLN A 20 -23.35 8.03 -8.50
C GLN A 20 -22.73 6.71 -9.00
N LEU A 21 -22.54 6.55 -10.31
CA LEU A 21 -21.92 5.37 -10.91
C LEU A 21 -20.42 5.26 -10.58
N ASN A 22 -19.74 6.40 -10.36
CA ASN A 22 -18.34 6.43 -9.91
C ASN A 22 -18.20 6.31 -8.39
N GLY A 23 -19.30 6.27 -7.64
CA GLY A 23 -19.28 6.36 -6.18
C GLY A 23 -18.46 5.27 -5.49
N VAL A 24 -18.35 4.08 -6.08
CA VAL A 24 -17.49 3.00 -5.53
C VAL A 24 -16.01 3.38 -5.63
N ALA A 25 -15.57 3.82 -6.80
CA ALA A 25 -14.18 4.24 -7.03
C ALA A 25 -13.84 5.48 -6.20
N GLU A 26 -14.74 6.47 -6.15
CA GLU A 26 -14.55 7.70 -5.37
C GLU A 26 -14.42 7.41 -3.86
N ARG A 27 -15.29 6.55 -3.31
CA ARG A 27 -15.18 6.12 -1.91
C ARG A 27 -13.85 5.44 -1.65
N ARG A 28 -13.41 4.55 -2.55
CA ARG A 28 -12.13 3.83 -2.41
C ARG A 28 -10.94 4.78 -2.45
N ASN A 29 -10.93 5.73 -3.39
CA ASN A 29 -9.89 6.75 -3.51
C ASN A 29 -9.83 7.65 -2.28
N ARG A 30 -10.98 8.06 -1.74
CA ARG A 30 -11.03 8.84 -0.50
C ARG A 30 -10.41 8.08 0.66
N THR A 31 -10.81 6.82 0.89
CA THR A 31 -10.24 5.99 1.96
C THR A 31 -8.72 5.81 1.81
N LEU A 32 -8.23 5.55 0.60
CA LEU A 32 -6.79 5.45 0.33
C LEU A 32 -6.05 6.73 0.72
N LEU A 33 -6.54 7.89 0.27
CA LEU A 33 -5.91 9.17 0.55
C LEU A 33 -5.98 9.54 2.04
N ASP A 34 -7.06 9.20 2.73
CA ASP A 34 -7.18 9.42 4.18
C ASP A 34 -6.17 8.57 4.96
N MET A 35 -5.98 7.32 4.57
CA MET A 35 -4.92 6.46 5.14
C MET A 35 -3.54 7.01 4.85
N VAL A 36 -3.27 7.48 3.63
CA VAL A 36 -1.99 8.11 3.27
C VAL A 36 -1.73 9.33 4.15
N ARG A 37 -2.70 10.23 4.31
CA ARG A 37 -2.57 11.41 5.19
C ARG A 37 -2.25 11.01 6.62
N SER A 38 -2.96 10.02 7.16
CA SER A 38 -2.73 9.53 8.52
C SER A 38 -1.37 8.86 8.71
N MET A 39 -0.90 8.10 7.71
CA MET A 39 0.43 7.48 7.73
C MET A 39 1.52 8.56 7.67
N MET A 40 1.42 9.47 6.71
CA MET A 40 2.39 10.56 6.53
C MET A 40 2.47 11.44 7.78
N SER A 41 1.34 11.74 8.44
CA SER A 41 1.32 12.54 9.67
C SER A 41 2.03 11.90 10.87
N PHE A 42 2.27 10.59 10.85
CA PHE A 42 3.03 9.89 11.89
C PHE A 42 4.56 10.06 11.74
N THR A 43 5.00 10.73 10.67
CA THR A 43 6.42 10.83 10.32
C THR A 43 6.79 12.25 9.92
N GLU A 44 8.08 12.54 9.97
CA GLU A 44 8.66 13.78 9.43
C GLU A 44 9.19 13.57 8.01
N LEU A 45 8.74 12.51 7.32
CA LEU A 45 9.20 12.22 5.96
C LEU A 45 8.69 13.26 4.96
N PRO A 46 9.48 13.63 3.94
CA PRO A 46 9.04 14.56 2.91
C PRO A 46 7.76 14.07 2.19
N PRO A 47 6.88 14.99 1.73
CA PRO A 47 5.68 14.62 0.99
C PRO A 47 5.93 13.74 -0.24
N SER A 48 7.13 13.77 -0.83
CA SER A 48 7.52 12.90 -1.95
C SER A 48 7.39 11.39 -1.66
N PHE A 49 7.36 10.99 -0.38
CA PHE A 49 7.19 9.59 0.03
C PHE A 49 5.74 9.10 0.04
N TRP A 50 4.76 9.96 -0.27
CA TRP A 50 3.33 9.60 -0.24
C TRP A 50 2.97 8.38 -1.09
N GLY A 51 3.70 8.14 -2.19
CA GLY A 51 3.50 6.96 -3.05
C GLY A 51 3.75 5.64 -2.32
N TYR A 52 4.77 5.58 -1.46
CA TYR A 52 5.06 4.40 -0.64
C TYR A 52 4.00 4.17 0.44
N ALA A 53 3.49 5.27 1.03
CA ALA A 53 2.34 5.21 1.93
C ALA A 53 1.09 4.71 1.20
N LEU A 54 0.86 5.16 -0.05
CA LEU A 54 -0.27 4.73 -0.87
C LEU A 54 -0.21 3.23 -1.20
N GLU A 55 0.94 2.72 -1.61
CA GLU A 55 1.13 1.29 -1.85
C GLU A 55 0.87 0.47 -0.57
N THR A 56 1.35 0.96 0.57
CA THR A 56 1.10 0.34 1.87
C THR A 56 -0.38 0.37 2.25
N ALA A 57 -1.07 1.50 2.07
CA ALA A 57 -2.49 1.64 2.33
C ALA A 57 -3.33 0.72 1.44
N ALA A 58 -3.01 0.63 0.14
CA ALA A 58 -3.66 -0.28 -0.80
C ALA A 58 -3.48 -1.74 -0.37
N LYS A 59 -2.28 -2.13 0.04
CA LYS A 59 -2.00 -3.49 0.54
C LYS A 59 -2.81 -3.79 1.80
N LEU A 60 -2.82 -2.90 2.78
CA LEU A 60 -3.60 -3.04 4.01
C LEU A 60 -5.10 -3.18 3.72
N LEU A 61 -5.64 -2.34 2.84
CA LEU A 61 -7.05 -2.39 2.48
C LEU A 61 -7.46 -3.64 1.69
N ASN A 62 -6.51 -4.35 1.09
CA ASN A 62 -6.79 -5.61 0.41
C ASN A 62 -6.75 -6.81 1.36
N ILE A 63 -6.09 -6.69 2.51
CA ILE A 63 -6.01 -7.74 3.53
C ILE A 63 -6.83 -7.42 4.78
N ALA A 64 -7.47 -6.26 4.86
CA ALA A 64 -8.38 -5.91 5.94
C ALA A 64 -9.79 -6.45 5.64
N PRO A 65 -10.50 -7.01 6.62
CA PRO A 65 -11.90 -7.38 6.45
C PRO A 65 -12.76 -6.12 6.30
N SER A 66 -13.94 -6.28 5.71
CA SER A 66 -14.94 -5.21 5.60
C SER A 66 -16.15 -5.55 6.46
N LYS A 67 -16.97 -4.55 6.83
CA LYS A 67 -18.23 -4.81 7.53
C LYS A 67 -19.21 -5.64 6.70
N SER A 68 -19.15 -5.54 5.38
CA SER A 68 -20.11 -6.16 4.47
C SER A 68 -19.80 -7.63 4.16
N VAL A 69 -18.52 -8.01 4.21
CA VAL A 69 -18.06 -9.37 3.88
C VAL A 69 -17.04 -9.82 4.92
N PRO A 70 -17.20 -11.02 5.53
CA PRO A 70 -16.29 -11.49 6.58
C PRO A 70 -14.89 -11.83 6.06
N GLN A 71 -14.78 -12.19 4.78
CA GLN A 71 -13.51 -12.44 4.10
C GLN A 71 -12.85 -11.14 3.63
N THR A 72 -11.52 -11.15 3.54
CA THR A 72 -10.74 -10.05 2.99
C THR A 72 -10.77 -10.05 1.45
N PRO A 73 -10.61 -8.91 0.77
CA PRO A 73 -10.48 -8.89 -0.70
C PRO A 73 -9.38 -9.83 -1.22
N TYR A 74 -8.27 -9.95 -0.50
CA TYR A 74 -7.18 -10.87 -0.81
C TYR A 74 -7.63 -12.34 -0.73
N GLU A 75 -8.37 -12.72 0.31
CA GLU A 75 -8.94 -14.06 0.45
C GLU A 75 -9.88 -14.41 -0.69
N ILE A 76 -10.76 -13.48 -1.05
CA ILE A 76 -11.71 -13.66 -2.14
C ILE A 76 -10.96 -13.86 -3.47
N TRP A 77 -9.91 -13.08 -3.70
CA TRP A 77 -9.15 -13.12 -4.95
C TRP A 77 -8.21 -14.34 -5.06
N HIS A 78 -7.57 -14.76 -3.97
CA HIS A 78 -6.55 -15.81 -3.97
C HIS A 78 -7.02 -17.14 -3.40
N GLY A 79 -8.24 -17.22 -2.85
CA GLY A 79 -8.79 -18.42 -2.22
C GLY A 79 -8.11 -18.82 -0.91
N LYS A 80 -7.26 -17.96 -0.33
CA LYS A 80 -6.52 -18.25 0.91
C LYS A 80 -6.30 -17.00 1.78
N PRO A 81 -6.24 -17.14 3.12
CA PRO A 81 -5.95 -16.02 4.01
C PRO A 81 -4.57 -15.40 3.78
N ALA A 82 -4.51 -14.08 3.91
CA ALA A 82 -3.25 -13.36 3.98
C ALA A 82 -2.58 -13.60 5.34
N SER A 83 -1.25 -13.64 5.37
CA SER A 83 -0.50 -13.59 6.63
C SER A 83 -0.43 -12.16 7.14
N TYR A 84 -0.65 -11.92 8.43
CA TYR A 84 -0.50 -10.61 9.05
C TYR A 84 0.86 -10.44 9.76
N LYS A 85 1.65 -11.52 9.88
CA LYS A 85 2.89 -11.56 10.68
C LYS A 85 3.97 -10.61 10.20
N TYR A 86 3.94 -10.25 8.92
CA TYR A 86 4.92 -9.35 8.31
C TYR A 86 4.50 -7.88 8.37
N LEU A 87 3.30 -7.56 8.85
CA LEU A 87 2.85 -6.18 8.87
C LEU A 87 3.63 -5.34 9.88
N ARG A 88 4.03 -4.15 9.44
CA ARG A 88 4.72 -3.15 10.24
C ARG A 88 3.98 -1.82 10.15
N VAL A 89 4.06 -1.05 11.23
CA VAL A 89 3.48 0.29 11.29
C VAL A 89 4.27 1.19 10.35
N TRP A 90 3.58 1.77 9.36
CA TRP A 90 4.23 2.66 8.40
C TRP A 90 4.92 3.81 9.13
N GLY A 91 6.18 4.08 8.74
CA GLY A 91 6.98 5.13 9.35
C GLY A 91 7.62 4.77 10.68
N SER A 92 7.45 3.56 11.21
CA SER A 92 8.10 3.15 12.47
C SER A 92 9.62 3.15 12.36
N PRO A 93 10.36 3.52 13.42
CA PRO A 93 11.82 3.38 13.43
C PRO A 93 12.22 1.90 13.35
N ALA A 94 13.30 1.63 12.64
CA ALA A 94 13.89 0.30 12.48
C ALA A 94 15.41 0.41 12.42
N TYR A 95 16.11 -0.50 13.07
CA TYR A 95 17.56 -0.61 12.95
C TYR A 95 17.90 -1.62 11.84
N VAL A 96 18.44 -1.13 10.74
CA VAL A 96 18.84 -1.95 9.59
C VAL A 96 20.31 -2.30 9.72
N LYS A 97 20.65 -3.59 9.59
CA LYS A 97 22.02 -4.06 9.67
C LYS A 97 22.85 -3.46 8.53
N ARG A 98 23.98 -2.86 8.88
CA ARG A 98 24.97 -2.40 7.91
C ARG A 98 25.80 -3.60 7.44
N LEU A 99 25.83 -3.83 6.13
CA LEU A 99 26.58 -4.96 5.55
C LEU A 99 28.07 -4.67 5.39
N VAL A 100 28.48 -3.40 5.43
CA VAL A 100 29.85 -2.93 5.24
C VAL A 100 30.26 -2.10 6.45
N GLY A 101 31.41 -2.38 7.07
CA GLY A 101 31.95 -1.59 8.17
C GLY A 101 33.09 -2.28 8.90
N ASP A 102 33.98 -1.48 9.49
CA ASP A 102 35.16 -1.98 10.19
C ASP A 102 34.81 -2.62 11.55
N LYS A 103 35.83 -3.14 12.24
CA LYS A 103 35.66 -3.93 13.48
C LYS A 103 34.89 -3.18 14.57
N LEU A 104 35.04 -1.85 14.62
CA LEU A 104 34.47 -0.97 15.66
C LEU A 104 33.31 -0.06 15.18
N ASP A 105 32.96 -0.11 13.89
CA ASP A 105 31.88 0.74 13.37
C ASP A 105 30.49 0.29 13.85
N SER A 106 29.54 1.22 13.83
CA SER A 106 28.14 0.90 14.07
C SER A 106 27.65 -0.18 13.10
N ARG A 107 27.11 -1.26 13.68
CA ARG A 107 26.58 -2.41 12.94
C ARG A 107 25.18 -2.18 12.38
N SER A 108 24.55 -1.06 12.70
CA SER A 108 23.21 -0.73 12.21
C SER A 108 23.06 0.76 11.92
N SER A 109 22.08 1.06 11.07
CA SER A 109 21.61 2.42 10.79
C SER A 109 20.16 2.53 11.27
N LEU A 110 19.85 3.61 11.96
CA LEU A 110 18.47 3.95 12.27
C LEU A 110 17.79 4.43 10.97
N CYS A 111 16.72 3.74 10.59
CA CYS A 111 15.91 4.01 9.42
C CYS A 111 14.42 4.04 9.81
N ARG A 112 13.56 4.41 8.86
CA ARG A 112 12.10 4.34 8.95
C ARG A 112 11.59 3.29 7.98
N PHE A 113 10.65 2.48 8.44
CA PHE A 113 9.93 1.55 7.56
C PHE A 113 9.01 2.34 6.60
N ILE A 114 9.17 2.16 5.29
CA ILE A 114 8.39 2.91 4.29
C ILE A 114 7.51 2.03 3.40
N GLY A 115 7.66 0.70 3.40
CA GLY A 115 6.75 -0.15 2.63
C GLY A 115 7.28 -1.54 2.33
N TYR A 116 6.59 -2.24 1.43
CA TYR A 116 6.88 -3.64 1.10
C TYR A 116 7.34 -3.76 -0.36
N PRO A 117 8.49 -4.42 -0.64
CA PRO A 117 8.91 -4.73 -2.00
C PRO A 117 7.93 -5.70 -2.68
N LYS A 118 7.82 -5.56 -4.01
CA LYS A 118 6.94 -6.40 -4.85
C LYS A 118 7.54 -7.77 -5.14
N GLU A 119 8.87 -7.85 -5.26
CA GLU A 119 9.57 -9.04 -5.78
C GLU A 119 10.23 -9.88 -4.68
N THR A 120 10.35 -9.36 -3.45
CA THR A 120 11.10 -10.02 -2.38
C THR A 120 10.33 -10.07 -1.08
N ALA A 121 10.63 -11.06 -0.24
CA ALA A 121 10.15 -11.12 1.14
C ALA A 121 11.01 -10.20 2.01
N GLY A 122 10.75 -8.89 1.95
CA GLY A 122 11.51 -7.87 2.68
C GLY A 122 10.70 -6.63 3.02
N TYR A 123 11.42 -5.54 3.31
CA TYR A 123 10.85 -4.23 3.61
C TYR A 123 11.71 -3.13 2.98
N TYR A 124 11.08 -2.04 2.59
CA TYR A 124 11.78 -0.81 2.24
C TYR A 124 12.01 0.03 3.50
N PHE A 125 13.23 0.53 3.63
CA PHE A 125 13.66 1.39 4.72
C PHE A 125 14.32 2.65 4.14
N LEU A 126 14.12 3.77 4.82
CA LEU A 126 14.81 5.04 4.57
C LEU A 126 15.56 5.49 5.82
#